data_AF-A0A847MCY0-F1
#
_entry.id   AF-A0A847MCY0-F1
#
_cell.length_a   1.000
_cell.length_b   1.000
_cell.length_c   1.000
_cell.angle_alpha   90.00
_cell.angle_beta   90.00
_cell.angle_gamma   90.00
#
_symmetry.space_group_name_H-M   'P 1'
#
loop_
_entity.id
_entity.type
_entity.pdbx_description
1 polymer ?
#
loop_
_entity_poly.entity_id
_entity_poly.type
_entity_poly.pdbx_seq_one_letter_code
_entity_poly.pdbx_strand_id
1 'polypeptide(L)'
;MDFILSVFRLMAERKTLIYETLLQHIGISLTAVLFIALVGIPLGILISRHPKMATPIIYITGVLYTIPVLALFGFMIPILGIGSRPTLFALFIYGLLPLVRNTYVGITGVDRSIIEAARGMGSTVRQLLWNIELPLALPVIIAGLRTVVVMTISVATIAAFIGAGGLGVLIFRGITTYNT
;
A
#
# COMPACT_ATOMS: atom_id res chain seq x y z
N MET A 1 -1.29 38.77 7.80
CA MET A 1 -1.59 38.17 9.12
C MET A 1 -2.96 37.51 9.13
N ASP A 2 -3.96 38.15 8.51
CA ASP A 2 -5.37 37.75 8.58
C ASP A 2 -5.70 36.40 7.95
N PHE A 3 -5.02 36.02 6.86
CA PHE A 3 -5.17 34.72 6.23
C PHE A 3 -4.82 33.56 7.17
N ILE A 4 -3.71 33.68 7.90
CA ILE A 4 -3.27 32.63 8.83
C ILE A 4 -4.28 32.51 9.98
N LEU A 5 -4.74 33.64 10.52
CA LEU A 5 -5.78 33.68 11.54
C LEU A 5 -7.11 33.10 11.04
N SER A 6 -7.50 33.34 9.79
CA SER A 6 -8.71 32.76 9.20
C SER A 6 -8.60 31.25 9.00
N VAL A 7 -7.42 30.74 8.65
CA VAL A 7 -7.16 29.29 8.58
C VAL A 7 -7.27 28.67 9.97
N PHE A 8 -6.62 29.25 10.99
CA PHE A 8 -6.71 28.73 12.36
C PHE A 8 -8.14 28.78 12.91
N ARG A 9 -8.89 29.83 12.60
CA ARG A 9 -10.31 29.95 12.96
C ARG A 9 -11.17 28.90 12.27
N LEU A 10 -10.97 28.67 10.97
CA LEU A 10 -11.65 27.62 10.22
C LEU A 10 -11.33 26.22 10.77
N MET A 11 -10.06 25.96 11.08
CA MET A 11 -9.67 24.72 11.75
C MET A 11 -10.34 24.60 13.12
N ALA A 12 -10.49 25.69 13.85
CA ALA A 12 -11.14 25.70 15.16
C ALA A 12 -12.67 25.49 15.09
N GLU A 13 -13.32 26.04 14.07
CA GLU A 13 -14.76 25.92 13.83
C GLU A 13 -15.12 24.55 13.22
N ARG A 14 -14.23 23.95 12.42
CA ARG A 14 -14.45 22.67 11.73
C ARG A 14 -13.68 21.48 12.35
N LYS A 15 -13.22 21.58 13.60
CA LYS A 15 -12.42 20.54 14.28
C LYS A 15 -13.04 19.15 14.18
N THR A 16 -14.34 19.02 14.45
CA THR A 16 -15.05 17.74 14.42
C THR A 16 -14.98 17.09 13.04
N LEU A 17 -15.26 17.86 11.99
CA LEU A 17 -15.21 17.39 10.60
C LEU A 17 -13.79 16.96 10.20
N ILE A 18 -12.77 17.74 10.58
CA ILE A 18 -11.36 17.41 10.30
C ILE A 18 -10.97 16.11 11.01
N TYR A 19 -11.38 15.96 12.27
CA TYR A 19 -11.07 14.79 13.06
C TYR A 19 -11.75 13.51 12.52
N GLU A 20 -13.05 13.59 12.18
CA GLU A 20 -13.79 12.48 11.59
C GLU A 20 -13.19 12.04 10.25
N THR A 21 -12.90 13.00 9.36
CA THR A 21 -12.29 12.72 8.06
C THR A 21 -10.85 12.21 8.20
N LEU A 22 -10.09 12.68 9.19
CA LEU A 22 -8.76 12.14 9.50
C LEU A 22 -8.85 10.67 9.94
N LEU A 23 -9.72 10.35 10.90
CA LEU A 23 -9.90 8.99 11.38
C LEU A 23 -10.38 8.06 10.27
N GLN A 24 -11.30 8.52 9.42
CA GLN A 24 -11.77 7.75 8.28
C GLN A 24 -10.63 7.48 7.27
N HIS A 25 -9.79 8.49 7.01
CA HIS A 25 -8.65 8.35 6.10
C HIS A 25 -7.61 7.36 6.62
N ILE A 26 -7.28 7.45 7.91
CA ILE A 26 -6.39 6.52 8.59
C ILE A 26 -7.00 5.11 8.56
N GLY A 27 -8.29 4.96 8.87
CA GLY A 27 -8.99 3.69 8.86
C GLY A 27 -8.91 3.00 7.51
N ILE A 28 -9.30 3.69 6.42
CA ILE A 28 -9.25 3.15 5.06
C ILE A 28 -7.82 2.77 4.67
N SER A 29 -6.86 3.66 4.94
CA SER A 29 -5.46 3.44 4.57
C SER A 29 -4.86 2.26 5.32
N LEU A 30 -5.07 2.17 6.63
CA LEU A 30 -4.51 1.12 7.47
C LEU A 30 -5.15 -0.24 7.15
N THR A 31 -6.46 -0.28 6.93
CA THR A 31 -7.14 -1.51 6.49
C THR A 31 -6.60 -1.99 5.15
N ALA A 32 -6.41 -1.09 4.18
CA ALA A 32 -5.81 -1.45 2.89
C ALA A 32 -4.38 -1.97 3.06
N VAL A 33 -3.51 -1.25 3.79
CA VAL A 33 -2.13 -1.67 4.07
C VAL A 33 -2.09 -3.03 4.73
N LEU A 34 -3.00 -3.30 5.67
CA LEU A 34 -3.08 -4.59 6.35
C LEU A 34 -3.37 -5.73 5.36
N PHE A 35 -4.37 -5.57 4.48
CA PHE A 35 -4.66 -6.56 3.44
C PHE A 35 -3.51 -6.73 2.44
N ILE A 36 -2.87 -5.62 2.06
CA ILE A 36 -1.71 -5.65 1.16
C ILE A 36 -0.56 -6.41 1.83
N ALA A 37 -0.28 -6.16 3.12
CA ALA A 37 0.76 -6.86 3.86
C ALA A 37 0.46 -8.35 4.05
N LEU A 38 -0.79 -8.66 4.41
CA LEU A 38 -1.26 -10.03 4.62
C LEU A 38 -1.14 -10.90 3.37
N VAL A 39 -1.27 -10.33 2.18
CA VAL A 39 -1.15 -11.07 0.91
C VAL A 39 0.22 -10.89 0.27
N GLY A 40 0.71 -9.66 0.19
CA GLY A 40 1.93 -9.28 -0.53
C GLY A 40 3.20 -9.84 0.08
N ILE A 41 3.31 -9.89 1.41
CA ILE A 41 4.48 -10.48 2.07
C ILE A 41 4.50 -12.00 1.86
N PRO A 42 3.43 -12.77 2.17
CA PRO A 42 3.43 -14.21 1.89
C PRO A 42 3.61 -14.54 0.41
N LEU A 43 3.01 -13.76 -0.51
CA LEU A 43 3.17 -13.96 -1.94
C LEU A 43 4.62 -13.73 -2.37
N GLY A 44 5.27 -12.67 -1.85
CA GLY A 44 6.70 -12.40 -2.08
C GLY A 44 7.63 -13.51 -1.56
N ILE A 45 7.33 -14.06 -0.39
CA ILE A 45 8.04 -15.22 0.19
C ILE A 45 7.80 -16.48 -0.67
N LEU A 46 6.57 -16.69 -1.15
CA LEU A 46 6.23 -17.86 -1.96
C LEU A 46 7.02 -17.87 -3.28
N ILE A 47 7.08 -16.72 -3.97
CA ILE A 47 7.77 -16.60 -5.25
C ILE A 47 9.29 -16.59 -5.13
N SER A 48 9.86 -16.23 -3.97
CA SER A 48 11.30 -16.37 -3.72
C SER A 48 11.72 -17.85 -3.64
N ARG A 49 10.80 -18.75 -3.26
CA ARG A 49 11.00 -20.21 -3.28
C ARG A 49 10.67 -20.87 -4.60
N HIS A 50 9.78 -20.28 -5.40
CA HIS A 50 9.33 -20.81 -6.68
C HIS A 50 9.70 -19.84 -7.81
N PRO A 51 10.96 -19.81 -8.28
CA PRO A 51 11.42 -18.82 -9.26
C PRO A 51 10.65 -18.85 -10.58
N LYS A 52 10.10 -20.02 -10.97
CA LYS A 52 9.20 -20.14 -12.13
C LYS A 52 7.90 -19.35 -11.99
N MET A 53 7.41 -19.16 -10.76
CA MET A 53 6.22 -18.38 -10.45
C MET A 53 6.50 -16.88 -10.27
N ALA A 54 7.77 -16.50 -10.05
CA ALA A 54 8.15 -15.10 -9.81
C ALA A 54 7.82 -14.21 -11.02
N THR A 55 8.23 -14.61 -12.22
CA THR A 55 8.01 -13.81 -13.44
C THR A 55 6.52 -13.57 -13.71
N PRO A 56 5.63 -14.60 -13.75
CA PRO A 56 4.20 -14.37 -13.95
C PRO A 56 3.56 -13.48 -12.87
N ILE A 57 3.86 -13.71 -11.58
CA ILE A 57 3.22 -12.97 -10.49
C ILE A 57 3.66 -11.51 -10.48
N ILE A 58 4.96 -11.24 -10.65
CA ILE A 58 5.48 -9.87 -10.74
C ILE A 58 4.93 -9.18 -11.99
N TYR A 59 4.79 -9.88 -13.11
CA TYR A 59 4.21 -9.32 -14.33
C TYR A 59 2.73 -8.98 -14.16
N ILE A 60 1.92 -9.90 -13.60
CA ILE A 60 0.48 -9.68 -13.37
C ILE A 60 0.27 -8.50 -12.42
N THR A 61 0.96 -8.49 -11.27
CA THR A 61 0.91 -7.36 -10.33
C THR A 61 1.43 -6.07 -10.97
N GLY A 62 2.42 -6.18 -11.86
CA GLY A 62 2.94 -5.11 -12.72
C GLY A 62 1.89 -4.47 -13.60
N VAL A 63 1.17 -5.28 -14.39
CA VAL A 63 0.10 -4.82 -15.27
C VAL A 63 -1.05 -4.19 -14.48
N LEU A 64 -1.40 -4.77 -13.33
CA LEU A 64 -2.44 -4.18 -12.49
C LEU A 64 -2.03 -2.82 -11.91
N TYR A 65 -0.75 -2.63 -11.58
CA TYR A 65 -0.19 -1.37 -11.09
C TYR A 65 -0.16 -0.26 -12.15
N THR A 66 -0.08 -0.59 -13.43
CA THR A 66 -0.05 0.42 -14.49
C THR A 66 -1.44 0.99 -14.81
N ILE A 67 -2.52 0.37 -14.32
CA ILE A 67 -3.88 0.87 -14.49
C ILE A 67 -4.02 2.17 -13.68
N PRO A 68 -4.39 3.31 -14.30
CA PRO A 68 -4.65 4.55 -13.58
C PRO A 68 -5.73 4.34 -12.50
N VAL A 69 -5.48 4.78 -11.27
CA VAL A 69 -6.42 4.55 -10.14
C VAL A 69 -7.83 5.06 -10.44
N LEU A 70 -7.95 6.24 -11.06
CA LEU A 70 -9.25 6.80 -11.45
C LEU A 70 -10.00 5.89 -12.43
N ALA A 71 -9.28 5.30 -13.39
CA ALA A 71 -9.88 4.34 -14.34
C ALA A 71 -10.26 3.04 -13.62
N LEU A 72 -9.41 2.54 -12.72
CA LEU A 72 -9.70 1.37 -11.90
C LEU A 72 -10.98 1.55 -11.08
N PHE A 73 -11.19 2.73 -10.49
CA PHE A 73 -12.45 3.05 -9.82
C PHE A 73 -13.65 3.01 -10.76
N GLY A 74 -13.53 3.55 -11.97
CA GLY A 74 -14.59 3.46 -13.00
C GLY A 74 -15.01 2.01 -13.30
N PHE A 75 -14.03 1.10 -13.40
CA PHE A 75 -14.31 -0.34 -13.57
C PHE A 75 -14.93 -1.00 -12.34
N MET A 76 -14.62 -0.51 -11.14
CA MET A 76 -15.13 -1.09 -9.89
C MET A 76 -16.57 -0.71 -9.60
N ILE A 77 -17.03 0.47 -10.00
CA ILE A 77 -18.36 1.00 -9.63
C ILE A 77 -19.51 0.06 -10.02
N PRO A 78 -19.58 -0.50 -11.25
CA PRO A 78 -20.66 -1.42 -11.61
C PRO A 78 -20.66 -2.72 -10.80
N ILE A 79 -19.49 -3.13 -10.27
CA ILE A 79 -19.29 -4.43 -9.62
C ILE A 79 -19.45 -4.32 -8.10
N LEU A 80 -18.86 -3.29 -7.50
CA LEU A 80 -18.74 -3.12 -6.05
C LEU A 80 -19.53 -1.91 -5.51
N GLY A 81 -20.14 -1.13 -6.39
CA GLY A 81 -20.80 0.13 -6.05
C GLY A 81 -19.81 1.25 -5.74
N ILE A 82 -20.28 2.26 -5.02
CA ILE A 82 -19.49 3.42 -4.56
C ILE A 82 -19.08 3.26 -3.09
N GLY A 83 -18.07 4.00 -2.66
CA GLY A 83 -17.64 4.07 -1.25
C GLY A 83 -16.39 3.24 -0.93
N SER A 84 -16.34 2.69 0.28
CA SER A 84 -15.12 2.09 0.83
C SER A 84 -14.72 0.75 0.18
N ARG A 85 -15.68 -0.03 -0.31
CA ARG A 85 -15.40 -1.35 -0.92
C ARG A 85 -14.53 -1.27 -2.19
N PRO A 86 -14.92 -0.52 -3.25
CA PRO A 86 -14.07 -0.35 -4.43
C PRO A 86 -12.74 0.34 -4.09
N THR A 87 -12.75 1.21 -3.07
CA THR A 87 -11.55 1.89 -2.58
C THR A 87 -10.53 0.92 -2.03
N LEU A 88 -10.93 0.06 -1.08
CA LEU A 88 -10.04 -0.93 -0.48
C LEU A 88 -9.49 -1.90 -1.53
N PHE A 89 -10.31 -2.32 -2.49
CA PHE A 89 -9.88 -3.24 -3.54
C PHE A 89 -8.88 -2.59 -4.51
N ALA A 90 -9.12 -1.35 -4.92
CA ALA A 90 -8.18 -0.62 -5.76
C ALA A 90 -6.85 -0.37 -5.04
N LEU A 91 -6.90 0.10 -3.79
CA LEU A 91 -5.70 0.31 -2.96
C LEU A 91 -4.92 -0.99 -2.77
N PHE A 92 -5.64 -2.09 -2.54
CA PHE A 92 -5.07 -3.42 -2.44
C PHE A 92 -4.27 -3.79 -3.69
N ILE A 93 -4.91 -3.72 -4.87
CA ILE A 93 -4.26 -3.99 -6.15
C ILE A 93 -3.00 -3.13 -6.33
N TYR A 94 -3.12 -1.83 -6.08
CA TYR A 94 -2.07 -0.86 -6.31
C TYR A 94 -0.87 -1.08 -5.38
N GLY A 95 -1.11 -1.52 -4.14
CA GLY A 95 -0.06 -1.80 -3.17
C GLY A 95 0.61 -3.19 -3.33
N LEU A 96 0.00 -4.13 -4.05
CA LEU A 96 0.53 -5.49 -4.18
C LEU A 96 1.91 -5.52 -4.84
N LEU A 97 2.08 -4.90 -6.01
CA LEU A 97 3.34 -4.94 -6.75
C LEU A 97 4.54 -4.50 -5.91
N PRO A 98 4.57 -3.27 -5.34
CA PRO A 98 5.75 -2.82 -4.61
C PRO A 98 6.05 -3.74 -3.42
N LEU A 99 5.06 -4.27 -2.71
CA LEU A 99 5.32 -5.12 -1.55
C LEU A 99 5.81 -6.52 -1.95
N VAL A 100 5.17 -7.15 -2.93
CA VAL A 100 5.57 -8.46 -3.46
C VAL A 100 6.98 -8.37 -4.02
N ARG A 101 7.27 -7.34 -4.81
CA ARG A 101 8.59 -7.13 -5.43
C ARG A 101 9.68 -6.87 -4.40
N ASN A 102 9.44 -5.97 -3.42
CA ASN A 102 10.43 -5.71 -2.38
C ASN A 102 10.68 -6.94 -1.50
N THR A 103 9.65 -7.73 -1.20
CA THR A 103 9.81 -8.97 -0.44
C THR A 103 10.60 -10.02 -1.24
N TYR A 104 10.29 -10.19 -2.53
CA TYR A 104 11.02 -11.09 -3.41
C TYR A 104 12.50 -10.69 -3.56
N VAL A 105 12.77 -9.41 -3.84
CA VAL A 105 14.14 -8.88 -3.99
C VAL A 105 14.89 -8.92 -2.67
N GLY A 106 14.23 -8.62 -1.55
CA GLY A 106 14.84 -8.70 -0.22
C GLY A 106 15.34 -10.10 0.09
N ILE A 107 14.56 -11.14 -0.22
CA ILE A 107 14.93 -12.53 0.05
C ILE A 107 15.95 -13.05 -0.96
N THR A 108 15.75 -12.80 -2.26
CA THR A 108 16.65 -13.30 -3.30
C THR A 108 17.96 -12.51 -3.40
N GLY A 109 18.00 -11.30 -2.84
CA GLY A 109 19.18 -10.45 -2.76
C GLY A 109 20.12 -10.76 -1.58
N VAL A 110 19.79 -11.73 -0.72
CA VAL A 110 20.69 -12.18 0.35
C VAL A 110 21.94 -12.80 -0.26
N ASP A 111 23.12 -12.44 0.27
CA ASP A 111 24.41 -12.88 -0.24
C ASP A 111 24.47 -14.42 -0.32
N ARG A 112 24.85 -14.92 -1.50
CA ARG A 112 24.93 -16.35 -1.77
C ARG A 112 25.98 -17.05 -0.89
N SER A 113 27.07 -16.36 -0.52
CA SER A 113 28.09 -16.89 0.38
C SER A 113 27.54 -17.19 1.78
N ILE A 114 26.64 -16.34 2.30
CA ILE A 114 25.94 -16.55 3.57
C ILE A 114 25.04 -17.78 3.47
N ILE A 115 24.32 -17.93 2.35
CA ILE A 115 23.42 -19.07 2.12
C ILE A 115 24.22 -20.38 2.02
N GLU A 116 25.33 -20.40 1.28
CA GLU A 116 26.18 -21.58 1.12
C GLU A 116 26.87 -21.97 2.44
N ALA A 117 27.35 -20.99 3.21
CA ALA A 117 27.90 -21.22 4.55
C ALA A 117 26.86 -21.82 5.51
N ALA A 118 25.65 -21.26 5.53
CA ALA A 118 24.56 -21.76 6.36
C ALA A 118 24.13 -23.20 6.01
N ARG A 119 24.12 -23.54 4.72
CA ARG A 119 23.89 -24.91 4.25
C ARG A 119 25.04 -25.84 4.65
N GLY A 120 26.30 -25.39 4.55
CA GLY A 120 27.46 -26.11 5.02
C GLY A 120 27.45 -26.41 6.53
N MET A 121 26.81 -25.53 7.32
CA MET A 121 26.54 -25.75 8.75
C MET A 121 25.31 -26.62 9.05
N GLY A 122 24.66 -27.20 8.03
CA GLY A 122 23.53 -28.14 8.20
C GLY A 122 22.16 -27.48 8.32
N SER A 123 22.00 -26.20 7.94
CA SER A 123 20.69 -25.55 7.99
C SER A 123 19.69 -26.16 7.00
N THR A 124 18.51 -26.54 7.50
CA THR A 124 17.37 -26.95 6.66
C THR A 124 16.82 -25.76 5.88
N VAL A 125 16.06 -26.00 4.80
CA VAL A 125 15.42 -24.94 3.99
C VAL A 125 14.54 -24.02 4.85
N ARG A 126 13.83 -24.58 5.84
CA ARG A 126 12.99 -23.82 6.76
C ARG A 126 13.82 -22.95 7.71
N GLN A 127 14.89 -23.49 8.29
CA GLN A 127 15.80 -22.72 9.14
C GLN A 127 16.49 -21.61 8.34
N LEU A 128 16.93 -21.90 7.12
CA LEU A 128 17.51 -20.92 6.21
C LEU A 128 16.53 -19.76 5.94
N LEU A 129 15.24 -20.04 5.72
CA LEU A 129 14.22 -18.99 5.54
C LEU A 129 14.08 -18.11 6.78
N TRP A 130 13.74 -18.72 7.92
CA TRP A 130 13.27 -17.99 9.10
C TRP A 130 14.41 -17.37 9.91
N ASN A 131 15.58 -17.97 9.90
CA ASN A 131 16.70 -17.54 10.75
C ASN A 131 17.75 -16.71 10.00
N ILE A 132 17.76 -16.74 8.66
CA ILE A 132 18.80 -16.08 7.86
C ILE A 132 18.17 -15.18 6.80
N GLU A 133 17.45 -15.75 5.85
CA GLU A 133 16.93 -14.98 4.71
C GLU A 133 15.93 -13.90 5.15
N LEU A 134 14.92 -14.23 5.96
CA LEU A 134 13.92 -13.27 6.40
C LEU A 134 14.50 -12.15 7.28
N PRO A 135 15.35 -12.43 8.29
CA PRO A 135 16.02 -11.37 9.05
C PRO A 135 16.87 -10.44 8.20
N LEU A 136 17.64 -10.98 7.24
CA LEU A 136 18.49 -10.18 6.35
C LEU A 136 17.67 -9.41 5.29
N ALA A 137 16.54 -9.97 4.86
CA ALA A 137 15.60 -9.32 3.93
C ALA A 137 14.73 -8.25 4.60
N LEU A 138 14.59 -8.28 5.92
CA LEU A 138 13.64 -7.45 6.68
C LEU A 138 13.78 -5.94 6.39
N PRO A 139 14.98 -5.34 6.30
CA PRO A 139 15.11 -3.92 5.95
C PRO A 139 14.48 -3.57 4.60
N VAL A 140 14.59 -4.45 3.61
CA VAL A 140 14.01 -4.27 2.27
C VAL A 140 12.49 -4.46 2.32
N ILE A 141 12.00 -5.46 3.06
CA ILE A 141 10.56 -5.67 3.27
C ILE A 141 9.91 -4.45 3.93
N ILE A 142 10.55 -3.90 4.97
CA ILE A 142 10.08 -2.69 5.68
C ILE A 142 10.12 -1.48 4.74
N ALA A 143 11.15 -1.32 3.91
CA ALA A 143 11.20 -0.27 2.91
C ALA A 143 10.05 -0.38 1.89
N GLY A 144 9.72 -1.62 1.47
CA GLY A 144 8.55 -1.92 0.65
C GLY A 144 7.24 -1.55 1.34
N LEU A 145 7.07 -1.95 2.60
CA LEU A 145 5.87 -1.63 3.39
C LEU A 145 5.71 -0.12 3.59
N ARG A 146 6.80 0.61 3.87
CA ARG A 146 6.80 2.07 3.95
C ARG A 146 6.32 2.70 2.65
N THR A 147 6.83 2.21 1.52
CA THR A 147 6.43 2.70 0.19
C THR A 147 4.93 2.51 -0.04
N VAL A 148 4.42 1.32 0.30
CA VAL A 148 2.98 1.02 0.23
C VAL A 148 2.18 1.95 1.14
N VAL A 149 2.59 2.16 2.39
CA VAL A 149 1.88 3.06 3.31
C VAL A 149 1.75 4.47 2.74
N VAL A 150 2.86 5.07 2.29
CA VAL A 150 2.87 6.42 1.71
C VAL A 150 1.97 6.49 0.47
N MET A 151 2.10 5.49 -0.39
CA MET A 151 1.32 5.38 -1.61
C MET A 151 -0.18 5.23 -1.33
N THR A 152 -0.56 4.35 -0.40
CA THR A 152 -1.95 4.10 -0.01
C THR A 152 -2.57 5.36 0.59
N ILE A 153 -1.87 6.07 1.49
CA ILE A 153 -2.35 7.35 2.05
C ILE A 153 -2.59 8.37 0.94
N SER A 154 -1.68 8.44 -0.03
CA SER A 154 -1.78 9.36 -1.17
C SER A 154 -2.99 9.02 -2.03
N VAL A 155 -3.15 7.76 -2.43
CA VAL A 155 -4.22 7.30 -3.32
C VAL A 155 -5.59 7.30 -2.63
N ALA A 156 -5.65 7.03 -1.32
CA ALA A 156 -6.88 7.13 -0.54
C ALA A 156 -7.48 8.54 -0.58
N THR A 157 -6.66 9.57 -0.80
CA THR A 157 -7.14 10.96 -1.01
C THR A 157 -8.01 11.06 -2.25
N ILE A 158 -7.61 10.40 -3.34
CA ILE A 158 -8.36 10.38 -4.60
C ILE A 158 -9.67 9.59 -4.44
N ALA A 159 -9.68 8.55 -3.60
CA ALA A 159 -10.85 7.72 -3.37
C ALA A 159 -12.05 8.48 -2.77
N ALA A 160 -11.83 9.64 -2.15
CA ALA A 160 -12.91 10.53 -1.74
C ALA A 160 -13.85 10.91 -2.91
N PHE A 161 -13.33 10.94 -4.14
CA PHE A 161 -14.10 11.24 -5.35
C PHE A 161 -15.22 10.21 -5.62
N ILE A 162 -15.03 8.97 -5.18
CA ILE A 162 -16.03 7.90 -5.32
C ILE A 162 -16.77 7.60 -4.02
N GLY A 163 -16.78 8.56 -3.09
CA GLY A 163 -17.55 8.47 -1.84
C GLY A 163 -16.88 7.65 -0.73
N ALA A 164 -15.57 7.35 -0.83
CA ALA A 164 -14.85 6.65 0.24
C ALA A 164 -14.76 7.46 1.54
N GLY A 165 -14.85 8.78 1.43
CA GLY A 165 -14.66 9.72 2.54
C GLY A 165 -13.20 10.04 2.80
N GLY A 166 -12.85 10.30 4.05
CA GLY A 166 -11.48 10.65 4.44
C GLY A 166 -11.12 12.11 4.17
N LEU A 167 -9.84 12.45 4.35
CA LEU A 167 -9.32 13.81 4.18
C LEU A 167 -9.47 14.34 2.75
N GLY A 168 -9.53 13.44 1.76
CA GLY A 168 -9.79 13.79 0.36
C GLY A 168 -11.08 14.59 0.16
N VAL A 169 -12.10 14.37 1.01
CA VAL A 169 -13.35 15.15 0.94
C VAL A 169 -13.08 16.64 1.18
N LEU A 170 -12.22 16.97 2.15
CA LEU A 170 -11.88 18.36 2.45
C LEU A 170 -11.01 18.97 1.35
N ILE A 171 -10.05 18.20 0.84
CA ILE A 171 -9.16 18.64 -0.25
C ILE A 171 -9.96 18.95 -1.51
N PHE A 172 -10.81 18.03 -1.95
CA PHE A 172 -11.63 18.24 -3.15
C PHE A 172 -12.63 19.37 -2.97
N ARG A 173 -13.30 19.48 -1.81
CA ARG A 173 -14.17 20.63 -1.52
C ARG A 173 -13.41 21.96 -1.60
N GLY A 174 -12.20 22.01 -1.06
CA GLY A 174 -11.34 23.19 -1.14
C GLY A 174 -11.01 23.56 -2.59
N ILE A 175 -10.63 22.57 -3.40
CA ILE A 175 -10.33 22.77 -4.83
C ILE A 175 -11.56 23.26 -5.59
N THR A 176 -12.74 22.65 -5.39
CA THR A 176 -13.96 23.00 -6.13
C THR A 176 -14.57 24.33 -5.71
N THR A 177 -14.30 24.79 -4.48
CA THR A 177 -14.77 26.08 -3.98
C THR A 177 -13.88 27.24 -4.46
N TYR A 178 -12.69 26.96 -5.00
CA TYR A 178 -11.74 27.96 -5.48
C TYR A 178 -11.99 28.42 -6.94
N ASN A 179 -13.26 28.49 -7.36
CA ASN A 179 -13.68 29.07 -8.63
C ASN A 179 -14.48 30.34 -8.35
N THR A 180 -13.82 31.50 -8.53
CA THR A 180 -14.33 32.89 -8.60
C THR A 180 -15.41 33.32 -7.62
#